data_AF-A0A350PDM7-F1
#
_entry.id   AF-A0A350PDM7-F1
#
_cell.length_a   1.000
_cell.length_b   1.000
_cell.length_c   1.000
_cell.angle_alpha   90.00
_cell.angle_beta   90.00
_cell.angle_gamma   90.00
#
_symmetry.space_group_name_H-M   'P 1'
#
loop_
_entity.id
_entity.type
_entity.pdbx_description
1 polymer ?
#
loop_
_entity_poly.entity_id
_entity_poly.type
_entity_poly.pdbx_seq_one_letter_code
_entity_poly.pdbx_strand_id
1 'polypeptide(L)'
;MEDCDAWEKYPHHHKWFNKLWLSEQMGYKCGPGGTDIPEDGTYVIRPIYNLGGMGAGATVKKLLKNDFSSVPPGYFWCEYLKGKHYSANYKWKMDHLTGGCWEGVSCWEGTNMPLNLTKFAEWKKSDYIPGIDNPIFKELQDVGTINVEWKGGDIIEVHLRKSPDPEYNIMIPVWASDVGLKKQHYEMHGFDFIEAYDNSNGYIDDARIGFFVK
;
A
#
# COMPACT_ATOMS: atom_id res chain seq x y z
N MET A 1 -11.67 9.42 -6.39
CA MET A 1 -11.62 9.73 -4.95
C MET A 1 -10.24 9.28 -4.51
N GLU A 2 -9.42 10.22 -4.10
CA GLU A 2 -8.08 9.99 -3.58
C GLU A 2 -8.11 9.89 -2.04
N ASP A 3 -6.98 9.61 -1.41
CA ASP A 3 -6.93 9.51 0.07
C ASP A 3 -7.16 10.85 0.76
N CYS A 4 -6.80 11.98 0.15
CA CYS A 4 -7.14 13.30 0.68
C CYS A 4 -8.66 13.51 0.75
N ASP A 5 -9.38 13.16 -0.31
CA ASP A 5 -10.85 13.22 -0.35
C ASP A 5 -11.46 12.32 0.74
N ALA A 6 -10.93 11.10 0.90
CA ALA A 6 -11.41 10.16 1.91
C ALA A 6 -11.12 10.65 3.34
N TRP A 7 -9.96 11.26 3.56
CA TRP A 7 -9.59 11.86 4.83
C TRP A 7 -10.53 13.00 5.22
N GLU A 8 -10.90 13.87 4.28
CA GLU A 8 -11.89 14.94 4.51
C GLU A 8 -13.29 14.37 4.75
N LYS A 9 -13.68 13.33 4.01
CA LYS A 9 -15.00 12.72 4.07
C LYS A 9 -15.26 11.95 5.37
N TYR A 10 -14.23 11.34 5.96
CA TYR A 10 -14.36 10.46 7.13
C TYR A 10 -13.53 10.96 8.32
N PRO A 11 -13.88 12.11 8.92
CA PRO A 11 -13.09 12.72 10.00
C PRO A 11 -12.98 11.84 11.26
N HIS A 12 -14.01 11.04 11.56
CA HIS A 12 -14.01 10.11 12.68
C HIS A 12 -13.10 8.89 12.47
N HIS A 13 -12.61 8.66 11.24
CA HIS A 13 -11.74 7.54 10.89
C HIS A 13 -10.29 7.93 10.63
N HIS A 14 -9.87 9.16 10.95
CA HIS A 14 -8.49 9.63 10.69
C HIS A 14 -7.40 8.70 11.19
N LYS A 15 -7.60 8.01 12.32
CA LYS A 15 -6.64 7.02 12.85
C LYS A 15 -6.26 5.92 11.85
N TRP A 16 -7.13 5.57 10.91
CA TRP A 16 -6.86 4.54 9.91
C TRP A 16 -5.86 4.95 8.83
N PHE A 17 -5.63 6.25 8.65
CA PHE A 17 -4.57 6.77 7.79
C PHE A 17 -3.20 6.82 8.49
N ASN A 18 -3.18 6.64 9.82
CA ASN A 18 -1.96 6.54 10.61
C ASN A 18 -1.39 5.11 10.50
N LYS A 19 -0.33 4.97 9.70
CA LYS A 19 0.33 3.69 9.43
C LYS A 19 1.01 3.09 10.67
N LEU A 20 1.47 3.91 11.61
CA LEU A 20 2.04 3.43 12.88
C LEU A 20 0.93 2.84 13.76
N TRP A 21 -0.19 3.56 13.93
CA TRP A 21 -1.33 3.07 14.70
C TRP A 21 -1.84 1.73 14.16
N LEU A 22 -2.01 1.62 12.84
CA LEU A 22 -2.42 0.36 12.20
C LEU A 22 -1.40 -0.76 12.49
N SER A 23 -0.10 -0.47 12.37
CA SER A 23 0.96 -1.45 12.64
C SER A 23 0.94 -1.94 14.10
N GLU A 24 0.67 -1.05 15.05
CA GLU A 24 0.46 -1.41 16.46
C GLU A 24 -0.77 -2.30 16.65
N GLN A 25 -1.89 -2.01 15.97
CA GLN A 25 -3.10 -2.83 16.05
C GLN A 25 -2.90 -4.23 15.47
N MET A 26 -2.03 -4.38 14.47
CA MET A 26 -1.69 -5.67 13.88
C MET A 26 -0.59 -6.41 14.68
N GLY A 27 -0.03 -5.79 15.72
CA GLY A 27 0.94 -6.42 16.60
C GLY A 27 2.38 -6.45 16.07
N TYR A 28 2.72 -5.60 15.10
CA TYR A 28 4.07 -5.54 14.54
C TYR A 28 5.06 -4.91 15.52
N LYS A 29 6.32 -5.35 15.46
CA LYS A 29 7.43 -4.62 16.08
C LYS A 29 7.63 -3.30 15.34
N CYS A 30 7.14 -2.22 15.92
CA CYS A 30 7.21 -0.89 15.33
C CYS A 30 7.32 0.20 16.39
N GLY A 31 7.69 1.41 15.96
CA GLY A 31 7.75 2.57 16.83
C GLY A 31 8.05 3.86 16.06
N PRO A 32 7.65 5.03 16.59
CA PRO A 32 7.96 6.31 15.98
C PRO A 32 9.48 6.61 16.05
N GLY A 33 9.94 7.56 15.26
CA GLY A 33 11.32 8.07 15.41
C GLY A 33 11.62 8.52 16.84
N GLY A 34 12.82 8.19 17.33
CA GLY A 34 13.25 8.48 18.71
C GLY A 34 12.84 7.43 19.75
N THR A 35 12.28 6.30 19.35
CA THR A 35 12.08 5.14 20.24
C THR A 35 13.13 4.04 20.02
N ASP A 36 13.22 3.12 20.98
CA ASP A 36 14.22 2.06 20.97
C ASP A 36 13.96 1.04 19.86
N ILE A 37 15.00 0.74 19.08
CA ILE A 37 15.02 -0.40 18.16
C ILE A 37 15.37 -1.64 18.98
N PRO A 38 14.52 -2.68 19.03
CA PRO A 38 14.69 -3.78 19.99
C PRO A 38 15.88 -4.71 19.66
N GLU A 39 16.27 -4.80 18.39
CA GLU A 39 17.29 -5.72 17.90
C GLU A 39 17.95 -5.23 16.60
N ASP A 40 19.15 -5.71 16.30
CA ASP A 40 19.81 -5.43 15.03
C ASP A 40 19.05 -6.14 13.90
N GLY A 41 18.69 -5.42 12.84
CA GLY A 41 17.79 -6.00 11.85
C GLY A 41 17.60 -5.19 10.58
N THR A 42 16.81 -5.75 9.67
CA THR A 42 16.27 -5.02 8.52
C THR A 42 14.90 -4.48 8.89
N TYR A 43 14.70 -3.19 8.70
CA TYR A 43 13.46 -2.49 9.02
C TYR A 43 12.97 -1.68 7.83
N VAL A 44 11.67 -1.41 7.80
CA VAL A 44 11.07 -0.40 6.94
C VAL A 44 10.94 0.89 7.73
N ILE A 45 11.45 2.00 7.17
CA ILE A 45 11.24 3.35 7.68
C ILE A 45 10.32 4.06 6.70
N ARG A 46 9.14 4.52 7.16
CA ARG A 46 8.17 5.19 6.30
C ARG A 46 7.41 6.30 7.06
N PRO A 47 6.85 7.30 6.36
CA PRO A 47 6.03 8.32 7.00
C PRO A 47 4.86 7.71 7.77
N ILE A 48 4.49 8.31 8.91
CA ILE A 48 3.30 7.92 9.67
C ILE A 48 2.03 8.18 8.85
N TYR A 49 2.00 9.34 8.16
CA TYR A 49 0.98 9.72 7.19
C TYR A 49 1.62 9.93 5.82
N ASN A 50 1.00 9.37 4.79
CA ASN A 50 1.29 9.68 3.40
C ASN A 50 0.00 9.48 2.59
N LEU A 51 -0.75 10.57 2.37
CA LEU A 51 -1.98 10.57 1.56
C LEU A 51 -1.70 10.70 0.06
N GLY A 52 -0.44 10.99 -0.32
CA GLY A 52 0.00 10.98 -1.71
C GLY A 52 0.33 9.58 -2.23
N GLY A 53 0.27 8.56 -1.37
CA GLY A 53 0.42 7.16 -1.77
C GLY A 53 1.80 6.77 -2.31
N MET A 54 1.82 5.74 -3.16
CA MET A 54 3.00 5.22 -3.88
C MET A 54 4.19 4.79 -3.00
N GLY A 55 3.98 4.58 -1.70
CA GLY A 55 5.08 4.31 -0.76
C GLY A 55 6.12 5.45 -0.68
N ALA A 56 5.76 6.68 -1.06
CA ALA A 56 6.69 7.82 -1.03
C ALA A 56 7.30 8.01 0.36
N GLY A 57 8.62 8.25 0.39
CA GLY A 57 9.40 8.34 1.62
C GLY A 57 9.71 6.99 2.31
N ALA A 58 9.17 5.87 1.85
CA ALA A 58 9.46 4.56 2.44
C ALA A 58 10.82 4.03 2.00
N THR A 59 11.63 3.55 2.96
CA THR A 59 12.94 2.97 2.70
C THR A 59 13.16 1.71 3.52
N VAL A 60 13.97 0.78 3.00
CA VAL A 60 14.44 -0.38 3.75
C VAL A 60 15.85 -0.08 4.25
N LYS A 61 16.07 -0.18 5.57
CA LYS A 61 17.38 0.08 6.19
C LYS A 61 17.77 -1.00 7.18
N LYS A 62 19.08 -1.15 7.38
CA LYS A 62 19.62 -1.84 8.55
C LYS A 62 19.62 -0.88 9.72
N LEU A 63 18.97 -1.26 10.82
CA LEU A 63 19.00 -0.52 12.08
C LEU A 63 19.67 -1.36 13.14
N LEU A 64 20.31 -0.68 14.07
CA LEU A 64 20.97 -1.30 15.22
C LEU A 64 20.10 -1.12 16.46
N LYS A 65 20.21 -2.06 17.40
CA LYS A 65 19.58 -1.95 18.71
C LYS A 65 20.00 -0.65 19.40
N ASN A 66 19.05 0.03 20.05
CA ASN A 66 19.24 1.35 20.68
C ASN A 66 19.60 2.48 19.71
N ASP A 67 19.28 2.37 18.42
CA ASP A 67 19.37 3.49 17.49
C ASP A 67 18.15 4.42 17.61
N PHE A 68 18.36 5.62 18.14
CA PHE A 68 17.30 6.62 18.30
C PHE A 68 17.30 7.70 17.21
N SER A 69 18.21 7.63 16.23
CA SER A 69 18.56 8.74 15.34
C SER A 69 18.30 8.49 13.86
N SER A 70 18.29 7.23 13.42
CA SER A 70 18.15 6.88 12.01
C SER A 70 16.73 7.03 11.45
N VAL A 71 15.74 7.22 12.32
CA VAL A 71 14.32 7.37 11.98
C VAL A 71 13.92 8.83 12.17
N PRO A 72 13.64 9.59 11.09
CA PRO A 72 13.30 11.01 11.19
C PRO A 72 12.00 11.26 11.98
N PRO A 73 11.83 12.47 12.56
CA PRO A 73 10.53 12.90 13.08
C PRO A 73 9.43 12.80 12.02
N GLY A 74 8.23 12.37 12.42
CA GLY A 74 7.10 12.14 11.51
C GLY A 74 7.15 10.81 10.74
N TYR A 75 8.23 10.04 10.89
CA TYR A 75 8.39 8.68 10.37
C TYR A 75 8.31 7.67 11.51
N PHE A 76 8.13 6.41 11.15
CA PHE A 76 8.21 5.28 12.07
C PHE A 76 9.01 4.14 11.45
N TRP A 77 9.58 3.31 12.30
CA TRP A 77 10.21 2.05 11.92
C TRP A 77 9.24 0.89 12.16
N CYS A 78 9.30 -0.14 11.33
CA CYS A 78 8.54 -1.37 11.45
C CYS A 78 9.41 -2.55 11.00
N GLU A 79 9.21 -3.72 11.59
CA GLU A 79 9.85 -4.96 11.13
C GLU A 79 9.61 -5.19 9.63
N TYR A 80 10.61 -5.80 8.98
CA TYR A 80 10.53 -6.06 7.55
C TYR A 80 9.69 -7.32 7.25
N LEU A 81 8.45 -7.09 6.83
CA LEU A 81 7.52 -8.14 6.41
C LEU A 81 7.91 -8.72 5.03
N LYS A 82 7.82 -10.04 4.90
CA LYS A 82 8.20 -10.79 3.69
C LYS A 82 7.01 -11.54 3.11
N GLY A 83 7.12 -11.89 1.84
CA GLY A 83 6.09 -12.66 1.12
C GLY A 83 5.42 -11.84 0.04
N LYS A 84 4.30 -12.37 -0.47
CA LYS A 84 3.53 -11.77 -1.57
C LYS A 84 2.93 -10.42 -1.17
N HIS A 85 2.90 -9.47 -2.10
CA HIS A 85 2.23 -8.19 -1.91
C HIS A 85 0.87 -8.25 -2.60
N TYR A 86 -0.22 -7.94 -1.89
CA TYR A 86 -1.55 -7.84 -2.51
C TYR A 86 -2.18 -6.49 -2.23
N SER A 87 -2.89 -5.94 -3.21
CA SER A 87 -3.85 -4.84 -3.00
C SER A 87 -5.24 -5.38 -3.31
N ALA A 88 -6.15 -5.32 -2.34
CA ALA A 88 -7.46 -5.94 -2.43
C ALA A 88 -8.58 -4.94 -2.07
N ASN A 89 -9.61 -4.88 -2.91
CA ASN A 89 -10.81 -4.10 -2.66
C ASN A 89 -11.86 -4.95 -1.94
N TYR A 90 -12.54 -4.35 -0.98
CA TYR A 90 -13.61 -4.99 -0.21
C TYR A 90 -14.85 -4.12 -0.15
N LYS A 91 -16.00 -4.76 -0.05
CA LYS A 91 -17.28 -4.11 0.19
C LYS A 91 -17.88 -4.62 1.49
N TRP A 92 -18.42 -3.72 2.31
CA TRP A 92 -19.13 -4.11 3.51
C TRP A 92 -20.46 -4.75 3.13
N LYS A 93 -20.73 -5.92 3.69
CA LYS A 93 -22.00 -6.63 3.56
C LYS A 93 -22.62 -6.79 4.92
N MET A 94 -23.79 -6.18 5.11
CA MET A 94 -24.55 -6.38 6.32
C MET A 94 -25.24 -7.75 6.29
N ASP A 95 -25.09 -8.51 7.37
CA ASP A 95 -25.88 -9.70 7.64
C ASP A 95 -26.65 -9.47 8.94
N HIS A 96 -27.98 -9.59 8.88
CA HIS A 96 -28.86 -9.31 10.02
C HIS A 96 -28.83 -10.38 11.12
N LEU A 97 -28.26 -11.55 10.83
CA LEU A 97 -28.15 -12.68 11.76
C LEU A 97 -26.76 -12.79 12.39
N THR A 98 -25.71 -12.60 11.59
CA THR A 98 -24.31 -12.82 12.01
C THR A 98 -23.53 -11.52 12.23
N GLY A 99 -24.14 -10.37 11.88
CA GLY A 99 -23.48 -9.08 11.81
C GLY A 99 -22.71 -8.92 10.49
N GLY A 100 -22.40 -7.69 10.12
CA GLY A 100 -21.74 -7.44 8.84
C GLY A 100 -20.29 -7.93 8.76
N CYS A 101 -19.83 -8.16 7.53
CA CYS A 101 -18.48 -8.59 7.18
C CYS A 101 -17.96 -7.87 5.92
N TRP A 102 -16.65 -7.96 5.70
CA TRP A 102 -16.01 -7.47 4.47
C TRP A 102 -15.96 -8.58 3.42
N GLU A 103 -16.59 -8.36 2.27
CA GLU A 103 -16.55 -9.28 1.11
C GLU A 103 -15.50 -8.78 0.10
N GLY A 104 -14.55 -9.64 -0.26
CA GLY A 104 -13.53 -9.34 -1.26
C GLY A 104 -14.14 -9.17 -2.66
N VAL A 105 -13.78 -8.10 -3.36
CA VAL A 105 -14.34 -7.72 -4.67
C VAL A 105 -13.34 -7.95 -5.79
N SER A 106 -12.10 -7.51 -5.59
CA SER A 106 -11.02 -7.65 -6.58
C SER A 106 -9.66 -7.56 -5.91
N CYS A 107 -8.65 -8.21 -6.48
CA CYS A 107 -7.31 -8.24 -5.91
C CYS A 107 -6.23 -8.28 -7.01
N TRP A 108 -5.10 -7.63 -6.75
CA TRP A 108 -3.91 -7.68 -7.57
C TRP A 108 -2.68 -8.06 -6.72
N GLU A 109 -1.87 -8.97 -7.23
CA GLU A 109 -0.56 -9.32 -6.69
C GLU A 109 0.50 -8.40 -7.30
N GLY A 110 1.22 -7.67 -6.45
CA GLY A 110 2.30 -6.77 -6.84
C GLY A 110 3.67 -7.44 -6.71
N THR A 111 4.48 -7.36 -7.76
CA THR A 111 5.89 -7.71 -7.72
C THR A 111 6.73 -6.45 -7.60
N ASN A 112 7.32 -6.23 -6.42
CA ASN A 112 8.17 -5.09 -6.15
C ASN A 112 9.62 -5.33 -6.57
N MET A 113 10.34 -4.26 -6.91
CA MET A 113 11.79 -4.33 -7.12
C MET A 113 12.51 -4.58 -5.78
N PRO A 114 13.61 -5.34 -5.75
CA PRO A 114 14.32 -5.64 -4.49
C PRO A 114 14.64 -4.37 -3.69
N LEU A 115 14.23 -4.34 -2.42
CA LEU A 115 14.43 -3.24 -1.46
C LEU A 115 13.80 -1.88 -1.84
N ASN A 116 13.16 -1.78 -3.01
CA ASN A 116 12.43 -0.59 -3.41
C ASN A 116 10.94 -0.80 -3.11
N LEU A 117 10.38 0.07 -2.27
CA LEU A 117 9.00 -0.01 -1.80
C LEU A 117 8.02 0.82 -2.65
N THR A 118 8.53 1.59 -3.60
CA THR A 118 7.75 2.45 -4.51
C THR A 118 7.64 1.84 -5.89
N LYS A 119 8.74 1.30 -6.43
CA LYS A 119 8.80 0.81 -7.80
C LYS A 119 8.41 -0.65 -7.91
N PHE A 120 7.20 -0.88 -8.41
CA PHE A 120 6.73 -2.20 -8.83
C PHE A 120 7.17 -2.52 -10.26
N ALA A 121 7.49 -3.79 -10.49
CA ALA A 121 7.78 -4.36 -11.79
C ALA A 121 6.50 -4.77 -12.53
N GLU A 122 5.52 -5.32 -11.80
CA GLU A 122 4.26 -5.82 -12.35
C GLU A 122 3.18 -5.86 -11.26
N TRP A 123 1.94 -5.64 -11.67
CA TRP A 123 0.74 -6.02 -10.93
C TRP A 123 -0.08 -6.99 -11.77
N LYS A 124 -0.47 -8.12 -11.19
CA LYS A 124 -1.26 -9.15 -11.85
C LYS A 124 -2.54 -9.41 -11.07
N LYS A 125 -3.68 -9.46 -11.76
CA LYS A 125 -4.96 -9.80 -11.14
C LYS A 125 -4.88 -11.19 -10.50
N SER A 126 -5.37 -11.28 -9.28
CA SER A 126 -5.35 -12.49 -8.46
C SER A 126 -6.77 -12.98 -8.22
N ASP A 127 -6.98 -14.28 -8.40
CA ASP A 127 -8.22 -14.96 -7.98
C ASP A 127 -8.25 -15.21 -6.46
N TYR A 128 -7.09 -15.10 -5.80
CA TYR A 128 -6.99 -15.13 -4.36
C TYR A 128 -7.16 -13.73 -3.79
N ILE A 129 -8.11 -13.57 -2.86
CA ILE A 129 -8.34 -12.34 -2.10
C ILE A 129 -8.17 -12.69 -0.61
N PRO A 130 -7.22 -12.06 0.12
CA PRO A 130 -7.08 -12.27 1.56
C PRO A 130 -8.37 -11.91 2.32
N GLY A 131 -8.72 -12.67 3.35
CA GLY A 131 -9.89 -12.35 4.20
C GLY A 131 -9.53 -11.33 5.29
N ILE A 132 -10.47 -10.45 5.65
CA ILE A 132 -10.31 -9.54 6.80
C ILE A 132 -11.02 -10.15 8.01
N ASP A 133 -10.27 -10.83 8.86
CA ASP A 133 -10.82 -11.49 10.05
C ASP A 133 -10.75 -10.63 11.32
N ASN A 134 -9.92 -9.57 11.32
CA ASN A 134 -9.73 -8.74 12.51
C ASN A 134 -10.97 -7.87 12.78
N PRO A 135 -11.65 -8.03 13.94
CA PRO A 135 -12.91 -7.34 14.22
C PRO A 135 -12.80 -5.82 14.33
N ILE A 136 -11.60 -5.25 14.51
CA ILE A 136 -11.41 -3.79 14.52
C ILE A 136 -11.86 -3.14 13.21
N PHE A 137 -11.77 -3.87 12.09
CA PHE A 137 -12.22 -3.39 10.78
C PHE A 137 -13.75 -3.22 10.68
N LYS A 138 -14.54 -3.71 11.63
CA LYS A 138 -15.98 -3.43 11.69
C LYS A 138 -16.27 -1.97 11.98
N GLU A 139 -15.32 -1.23 12.57
CA GLU A 139 -15.46 0.22 12.76
C GLU A 139 -15.62 0.97 11.43
N LEU A 140 -15.05 0.44 10.34
CA LEU A 140 -15.09 1.05 9.00
C LEU A 140 -16.37 0.71 8.20
N GLN A 141 -17.36 0.06 8.80
CA GLN A 141 -18.56 -0.40 8.09
C GLN A 141 -19.32 0.72 7.35
N ASP A 142 -19.31 1.93 7.90
CA ASP A 142 -19.98 3.12 7.35
C ASP A 142 -19.25 3.69 6.13
N VAL A 143 -17.98 3.32 5.92
CA VAL A 143 -17.23 3.64 4.71
C VAL A 143 -17.79 2.87 3.51
N GLY A 144 -18.25 1.63 3.75
CA GLY A 144 -18.91 0.77 2.77
C GLY A 144 -17.99 0.11 1.73
N THR A 145 -16.88 0.75 1.35
CA THR A 145 -15.87 0.18 0.45
C THR A 145 -14.47 0.62 0.86
N ILE A 146 -13.55 -0.32 0.98
CA ILE A 146 -12.15 -0.07 1.34
C ILE A 146 -11.20 -0.81 0.40
N ASN A 147 -9.96 -0.37 0.36
CA ASN A 147 -8.84 -1.10 -0.21
C ASN A 147 -7.84 -1.40 0.91
N VAL A 148 -7.33 -2.62 0.94
CA VAL A 148 -6.34 -3.06 1.93
C VAL A 148 -5.12 -3.59 1.20
N GLU A 149 -3.96 -3.08 1.59
CA GLU A 149 -2.67 -3.58 1.13
C GLU A 149 -2.11 -4.60 2.11
N TRP A 150 -1.57 -5.69 1.57
CA TRP A 150 -1.10 -6.84 2.31
C TRP A 150 0.34 -7.19 1.94
N LYS A 151 1.10 -7.71 2.90
CA LYS A 151 2.42 -8.29 2.69
C LYS A 151 2.55 -9.61 3.45
N GLY A 152 2.70 -10.73 2.74
CA GLY A 152 2.90 -12.03 3.39
C GLY A 152 1.71 -12.57 4.19
N GLY A 153 0.52 -12.00 3.98
CA GLY A 153 -0.69 -12.31 4.78
C GLY A 153 -0.99 -11.26 5.86
N ASP A 154 -0.07 -10.32 6.07
CA ASP A 154 -0.19 -9.23 7.05
C ASP A 154 -0.73 -7.94 6.40
N ILE A 155 -1.58 -7.19 7.09
CA ILE A 155 -2.13 -5.91 6.61
C ILE A 155 -1.14 -4.77 6.86
N ILE A 156 -0.74 -4.06 5.81
CA ILE A 156 0.28 -3.00 5.91
C ILE A 156 -0.26 -1.59 5.72
N GLU A 157 -1.42 -1.43 5.09
CA GLU A 157 -2.08 -0.17 4.80
C GLU A 157 -3.58 -0.37 4.49
N VAL A 158 -4.40 0.65 4.78
CA VAL A 158 -5.83 0.66 4.50
C VAL A 158 -6.20 2.01 3.88
N HIS A 159 -6.93 1.98 2.78
CA HIS A 159 -7.51 3.15 2.14
C HIS A 159 -9.03 3.12 2.30
N LEU A 160 -9.62 4.23 2.70
CA LEU A 160 -11.08 4.36 2.91
C LEU A 160 -11.84 4.63 1.60
N ARG A 161 -11.40 3.94 0.55
CA ARG A 161 -11.85 4.04 -0.84
C ARG A 161 -11.40 2.79 -1.60
N LYS A 162 -11.93 2.60 -2.80
CA LYS A 162 -11.39 1.61 -3.75
C LYS A 162 -10.00 2.05 -4.26
N SER A 163 -9.20 1.10 -4.74
CA SER A 163 -8.03 1.42 -5.56
C SER A 163 -8.45 2.32 -6.76
N PRO A 164 -7.67 3.37 -7.09
CA PRO A 164 -7.95 4.23 -8.23
C PRO A 164 -7.33 3.68 -9.51
N ASP A 165 -6.47 2.65 -9.40
CA ASP A 165 -5.81 2.01 -10.53
C ASP A 165 -6.83 1.27 -11.40
N PRO A 166 -6.56 1.19 -12.72
CA PRO A 166 -7.50 0.62 -13.67
C PRO A 166 -7.62 -0.91 -13.53
N GLU A 167 -8.76 -1.48 -13.91
CA GLU A 167 -9.03 -2.90 -13.73
C GLU A 167 -8.57 -3.75 -14.92
N TYR A 168 -7.27 -4.05 -14.97
CA TYR A 168 -6.69 -4.95 -15.98
C TYR A 168 -6.16 -6.25 -15.37
N ASN A 169 -5.96 -7.28 -16.19
CA ASN A 169 -5.41 -8.56 -15.73
C ASN A 169 -3.91 -8.45 -15.46
N ILE A 170 -3.20 -7.66 -16.25
CA ILE A 170 -1.77 -7.36 -16.07
C ILE A 170 -1.58 -5.85 -16.22
N MET A 171 -0.84 -5.25 -15.30
CA MET A 171 -0.41 -3.86 -15.36
C MET A 171 1.08 -3.77 -15.10
N ILE A 172 1.82 -3.21 -16.04
CA ILE A 172 3.27 -2.97 -15.92
C ILE A 172 3.48 -1.47 -15.73
N PRO A 173 3.88 -1.01 -14.52
CA PRO A 173 4.16 0.40 -14.29
C PRO A 173 5.28 0.92 -15.21
N VAL A 174 5.02 2.07 -15.81
CA VAL A 174 5.98 2.78 -16.65
C VAL A 174 6.47 4.00 -15.86
N TRP A 175 7.74 3.97 -15.49
CA TRP A 175 8.43 5.06 -14.82
C TRP A 175 9.08 5.97 -15.86
N ALA A 176 9.19 7.28 -15.58
CA ALA A 176 9.70 8.26 -16.53
C ALA A 176 11.12 7.93 -17.01
N SER A 177 11.96 7.34 -16.16
CA SER A 177 13.31 6.87 -16.50
C SER A 177 13.36 5.70 -17.49
N ASP A 178 12.27 4.93 -17.62
CA ASP A 178 12.29 3.61 -18.27
C ASP A 178 11.38 3.50 -19.50
N VAL A 179 10.73 4.59 -19.92
CA VAL A 179 9.66 4.58 -20.94
C VAL A 179 10.12 4.02 -22.30
N GLY A 180 11.29 4.46 -22.79
CA GLY A 180 11.69 4.22 -24.18
C GLY A 180 11.88 2.74 -24.52
N LEU A 181 12.65 2.01 -23.71
CA LEU A 181 12.96 0.60 -23.94
C LEU A 181 11.75 -0.31 -23.62
N LYS A 182 10.95 0.02 -22.61
CA LYS A 182 9.76 -0.75 -22.25
C LYS A 182 8.69 -0.67 -23.34
N LYS A 183 8.48 0.52 -23.90
CA LYS A 183 7.39 0.75 -24.86
C LYS A 183 7.42 -0.15 -26.06
N GLN A 184 8.55 -0.17 -26.78
CA GLN A 184 8.69 -1.02 -27.96
C GLN A 184 8.50 -2.51 -27.60
N HIS A 185 9.06 -2.96 -26.49
CA HIS A 185 8.94 -4.35 -26.06
C HIS A 185 7.49 -4.75 -25.77
N TYR A 186 6.78 -4.00 -24.93
CA TYR A 186 5.43 -4.38 -24.49
C TYR A 186 4.37 -4.21 -25.59
N GLU A 187 4.48 -3.17 -26.43
CA GLU A 187 3.59 -3.00 -27.59
C GLU A 187 3.75 -4.17 -28.57
N MET A 188 4.98 -4.62 -28.84
CA MET A 188 5.23 -5.81 -29.67
C MET A 188 4.62 -7.10 -29.09
N HIS A 189 4.39 -7.16 -27.78
CA HIS A 189 3.79 -8.30 -27.08
C HIS A 189 2.28 -8.10 -26.80
N GLY A 190 1.66 -7.10 -27.45
CA GLY A 190 0.22 -6.88 -27.44
C GLY A 190 -0.30 -6.27 -26.15
N PHE A 191 0.50 -5.43 -25.49
CA PHE A 191 0.03 -4.55 -24.42
C PHE A 191 -0.33 -3.17 -24.97
N ASP A 192 -1.36 -2.56 -24.39
CA ASP A 192 -1.73 -1.18 -24.67
C ASP A 192 -1.14 -0.25 -23.61
N PHE A 193 -0.65 0.93 -24.02
CA PHE A 193 -0.24 1.97 -23.07
C PHE A 193 -1.45 2.81 -22.65
N ILE A 194 -1.62 2.97 -21.35
CA ILE A 194 -2.57 3.94 -20.78
C ILE A 194 -1.82 4.94 -19.91
N GLU A 195 -2.22 6.21 -20.04
CA GLU A 195 -1.69 7.28 -19.20
C GLU A 195 -2.31 7.19 -17.80
N ALA A 196 -1.45 7.25 -16.79
CA ALA A 196 -1.83 7.21 -15.38
C ALA A 196 -0.72 7.87 -14.55
N TYR A 197 -0.50 9.16 -14.85
CA TYR A 197 0.55 9.95 -14.22
C TYR A 197 0.36 10.04 -12.71
N ASP A 198 1.39 9.69 -11.95
CA ASP A 198 1.45 9.90 -10.52
C ASP A 198 2.93 10.02 -10.07
N ASN A 199 3.20 11.05 -9.28
CA ASN A 199 4.50 11.29 -8.67
C ASN A 199 4.39 11.54 -7.16
N SER A 200 3.28 11.11 -6.55
CA SER A 200 2.97 11.31 -5.15
C SER A 200 3.10 12.78 -4.75
N ASN A 201 2.37 13.67 -5.42
CA ASN A 201 2.40 15.12 -5.15
C ASN A 201 3.81 15.76 -5.20
N GLY A 202 4.71 15.19 -6.01
CA GLY A 202 6.10 15.65 -6.12
C GLY A 202 7.09 15.02 -5.14
N TYR A 203 6.68 14.03 -4.34
CA TYR A 203 7.58 13.31 -3.42
C TYR A 203 8.32 12.13 -4.07
N ILE A 204 8.04 11.84 -5.34
CA ILE A 204 8.77 10.87 -6.15
C ILE A 204 9.34 11.58 -7.39
N ASP A 205 10.67 11.67 -7.47
CA ASP A 205 11.35 12.34 -8.58
C ASP A 205 11.11 11.63 -9.93
N ASP A 206 11.17 10.30 -9.93
CA ASP A 206 10.92 9.49 -11.12
C ASP A 206 9.46 9.04 -11.14
N ALA A 207 8.60 9.88 -11.69
CA ALA A 207 7.15 9.67 -11.75
C ALA A 207 6.75 8.39 -12.49
N ARG A 208 5.65 7.75 -12.06
CA ARG A 208 4.93 6.79 -12.88
C ARG A 208 4.16 7.60 -13.92
N ILE A 209 4.40 7.38 -15.20
CA ILE A 209 3.69 8.09 -16.29
C ILE A 209 2.46 7.33 -16.79
N GLY A 210 2.37 6.03 -16.50
CA GLY A 210 1.29 5.19 -16.95
C GLY A 210 1.55 3.70 -16.73
N PHE A 211 0.79 2.89 -17.45
CA PHE A 211 0.90 1.43 -17.43
C PHE A 211 0.87 0.85 -18.85
N PHE A 212 1.61 -0.23 -19.07
CA PHE A 212 1.25 -1.18 -20.12
C PHE A 212 0.24 -2.18 -19.55
N VAL A 213 -0.88 -2.37 -20.23
CA VAL A 213 -2.00 -3.17 -19.72
C VAL A 213 -2.45 -4.29 -20.67
N LYS A 214 -3.05 -5.33 -20.07
CA LYS A 214 -3.63 -6.50 -20.75
C LYS A 214 -4.75 -7.14 -19.94
#